data_AF-A0A4Q3WBG5-F1
#
_entry.id   AF-A0A4Q3WBG5-F1
#
_cell.length_a   1.000
_cell.length_b   1.000
_cell.length_c   1.000
_cell.angle_alpha   90.00
_cell.angle_beta   90.00
_cell.angle_gamma   90.00
#
_symmetry.space_group_name_H-M   'P 1'
#
loop_
_entity.id
_entity.type
_entity.pdbx_description
1 polymer ?
#
loop_
_entity_poly.entity_id
_entity_poly.type
_entity_poly.pdbx_seq_one_letter_code
_entity_poly.pdbx_strand_id
1 'polypeptide(L)'
;NAPLAGMLFVLEEMQRDFSPAVFTAGFLACIAGNIVTHLLVGTASAFHVPLVHAPDVAALPWFIVLGICAGLLGVVFNRGLIATLDFSAHFSRWPFGLLAALGGFLVGALAFWHPDWVGSGHSLAESALSGKLLLSALPLLFLVRLVLTHGSYGTGVPGGIFAPLLCIGALIGLAVGLVGHALFPALDPRVFAAVGMAAYFTAIVRAPLTGIVLIAEMTGDYSLLLPLFVASFAAYGVAELLRNPPLYETLLERSLVPGDRDFDSQAAKAS
;
A
#
# COMPACT_ATOMS: atom_id res chain seq x y z
N ASN A 1 -11.72 -11.42 1.52
CA ASN A 1 -11.00 -12.23 0.51
C ASN A 1 -9.48 -12.12 0.69
N ALA A 2 -8.95 -12.27 1.92
CA ALA A 2 -7.52 -12.39 2.26
C ALA A 2 -7.33 -12.78 3.75
N PRO A 3 -7.88 -13.92 4.21
CA PRO A 3 -7.90 -14.29 5.62
C PRO A 3 -6.50 -14.52 6.23
N LEU A 4 -5.55 -15.08 5.46
CA LEU A 4 -4.21 -15.34 5.97
C LEU A 4 -3.42 -14.05 6.18
N ALA A 5 -3.55 -13.11 5.23
CA ALA A 5 -2.94 -11.79 5.35
C ALA A 5 -3.50 -11.01 6.54
N GLY A 6 -4.83 -11.09 6.76
CA GLY A 6 -5.47 -10.47 7.93
C GLY A 6 -4.92 -11.02 9.26
N MET A 7 -4.75 -12.34 9.35
CA MET A 7 -4.18 -12.98 10.53
C MET A 7 -2.71 -12.57 10.73
N LEU A 8 -1.90 -12.60 9.67
CA LEU A 8 -0.49 -12.20 9.75
C LEU A 8 -0.34 -10.73 10.12
N PHE A 9 -1.20 -9.84 9.63
CA PHE A 9 -1.15 -8.44 10.02
C PHE A 9 -1.38 -8.25 11.53
N VAL A 10 -2.30 -9.02 12.12
CA VAL A 10 -2.53 -8.99 13.57
C VAL A 10 -1.29 -9.44 14.33
N LEU A 11 -0.64 -10.52 13.90
CA LEU A 11 0.51 -11.09 14.60
C LEU A 11 1.81 -10.29 14.39
N GLU A 12 2.09 -9.92 13.15
CA GLU A 12 3.33 -9.25 12.73
C GLU A 12 3.32 -7.77 13.10
N GLU A 13 2.17 -7.08 12.97
CA GLU A 13 2.12 -5.62 13.13
C GLU A 13 1.28 -5.15 14.33
N MET A 14 0.07 -5.69 14.56
CA MET A 14 -0.80 -5.14 15.61
C MET A 14 -0.43 -5.57 17.04
N GLN A 15 -0.25 -6.86 17.27
CA GLN A 15 -0.02 -7.44 18.60
C GLN A 15 1.46 -7.66 18.87
N ARG A 16 2.23 -8.06 17.85
CA ARG A 16 3.63 -8.49 17.96
C ARG A 16 3.86 -9.57 19.02
N ASP A 17 2.81 -10.33 19.30
CA ASP A 17 2.78 -11.48 20.19
C ASP A 17 2.20 -12.69 19.44
N PHE A 18 2.95 -13.78 19.45
CA PHE A 18 2.59 -15.05 18.80
C PHE A 18 2.03 -16.05 19.81
N SER A 19 1.42 -15.56 20.90
CA SER A 19 0.80 -16.45 21.87
C SER A 19 -0.27 -17.33 21.20
N PRO A 20 -0.37 -18.63 21.56
CA PRO A 20 -1.32 -19.55 20.93
C PRO A 20 -2.77 -19.05 21.00
N ALA A 21 -3.12 -18.31 22.06
CA ALA A 21 -4.45 -17.74 22.24
C ALA A 21 -4.76 -16.66 21.19
N VAL A 22 -3.85 -15.68 20.99
CA VAL A 22 -4.01 -14.62 19.98
C VAL A 22 -4.03 -15.22 18.58
N PHE A 23 -3.14 -16.19 18.30
CA PHE A 23 -3.12 -16.91 17.04
C PHE A 23 -4.48 -17.57 16.75
N THR A 24 -4.99 -18.36 17.69
CA THR A 24 -6.22 -19.15 17.47
C THR A 24 -7.44 -18.23 17.34
N ALA A 25 -7.57 -17.23 18.22
CA ALA A 25 -8.67 -16.28 18.19
C ALA A 25 -8.65 -15.42 16.91
N GLY A 26 -7.48 -14.90 16.54
CA GLY A 26 -7.30 -14.11 15.32
C GLY A 26 -7.61 -14.90 14.07
N PHE A 27 -7.17 -16.16 14.00
CA PHE A 27 -7.43 -17.04 12.87
C PHE A 27 -8.92 -17.34 12.71
N LEU A 28 -9.62 -17.69 13.81
CA LEU A 28 -11.07 -17.94 13.78
C LEU A 28 -11.86 -16.69 13.38
N ALA A 29 -11.47 -15.52 13.87
CA ALA A 29 -12.09 -14.25 13.48
C ALA A 29 -11.90 -13.95 11.99
N CYS A 30 -10.69 -14.16 11.45
CA CYS A 30 -10.40 -13.97 10.03
C CYS A 30 -11.20 -14.93 9.14
N ILE A 31 -11.35 -16.19 9.55
CA ILE A 31 -12.19 -17.17 8.84
C ILE A 31 -13.65 -16.70 8.83
N ALA A 32 -14.20 -16.35 9.99
CA ALA A 32 -15.59 -15.89 10.09
C ALA A 32 -15.84 -14.66 9.21
N GLY A 33 -14.95 -13.66 9.28
CA GLY A 33 -15.01 -12.48 8.43
C GLY A 33 -14.92 -12.80 6.94
N ASN A 34 -14.06 -13.76 6.55
CA ASN A 34 -13.95 -14.16 5.16
C ASN A 34 -15.18 -14.92 4.66
N ILE A 35 -15.78 -15.79 5.49
CA ILE A 35 -17.06 -16.47 5.16
C ILE A 35 -18.14 -15.43 4.90
N VAL A 36 -18.31 -14.45 5.80
CA VAL A 36 -19.31 -13.38 5.63
C VAL A 36 -19.03 -12.58 4.35
N THR A 37 -17.77 -12.25 4.08
CA THR A 37 -17.38 -11.53 2.85
C THR A 37 -17.71 -12.34 1.60
N HIS A 38 -17.43 -13.65 1.59
CA HIS A 38 -17.74 -14.52 0.46
C HIS A 38 -19.24 -14.64 0.20
N LEU A 39 -20.06 -14.65 1.26
CA LEU A 39 -21.52 -14.70 1.14
C LEU A 39 -22.11 -13.40 0.57
N LEU A 40 -21.49 -12.25 0.85
CA LEU A 40 -22.01 -10.93 0.44
C LEU A 40 -21.44 -10.44 -0.89
N VAL A 41 -20.13 -10.63 -1.11
CA VAL A 41 -19.36 -10.04 -2.21
C VAL A 41 -18.91 -11.09 -3.23
N GLY A 42 -18.91 -12.37 -2.86
CA GLY A 42 -18.47 -13.48 -3.70
C GLY A 42 -17.00 -13.86 -3.49
N THR A 43 -16.55 -14.86 -4.25
CA THR A 43 -15.26 -15.55 -4.08
C THR A 43 -14.17 -15.10 -5.04
N ALA A 44 -14.42 -14.09 -5.87
CA ALA A 44 -13.44 -13.61 -6.83
C ALA A 44 -12.23 -13.00 -6.11
N SER A 45 -11.04 -13.25 -6.68
CA SER A 45 -9.81 -12.58 -6.27
C SER A 45 -9.96 -11.07 -6.46
N ALA A 46 -9.35 -10.30 -5.57
CA ALA A 46 -9.41 -8.84 -5.66
C ALA A 46 -8.72 -8.33 -6.93
N PHE A 47 -7.59 -8.94 -7.33
CA PHE A 47 -6.86 -8.56 -8.53
C PHE A 47 -6.81 -9.72 -9.51
N HIS A 48 -7.08 -9.44 -10.78
CA HIS A 48 -6.89 -10.39 -11.88
C HIS A 48 -5.53 -10.14 -12.51
N VAL A 49 -4.55 -10.99 -12.21
CA VAL A 49 -3.25 -10.95 -12.87
C VAL A 49 -3.19 -12.13 -13.85
N PRO A 50 -3.27 -11.90 -15.17
CA PRO A 50 -3.10 -12.96 -16.16
C PRO A 50 -1.61 -13.29 -16.26
N LEU A 51 -1.10 -14.00 -15.26
CA LEU A 51 0.28 -14.48 -15.24
C LEU A 51 0.36 -15.77 -16.02
N VAL A 52 1.34 -15.81 -16.94
CA VAL A 52 1.48 -16.93 -17.87
C VAL A 52 2.50 -17.94 -17.33
N HIS A 53 3.52 -17.51 -16.58
CA HIS A 53 4.56 -18.39 -16.03
C HIS A 53 5.24 -17.80 -14.78
N ALA A 54 5.72 -18.68 -13.89
CA ALA A 54 6.58 -18.30 -12.79
C ALA A 54 7.91 -17.70 -13.32
N PRO A 55 8.43 -16.62 -12.72
CA PRO A 55 9.67 -16.02 -13.18
C PRO A 55 10.86 -16.94 -12.93
N ASP A 56 11.77 -16.98 -13.90
CA ASP A 56 13.03 -17.72 -13.80
C ASP A 56 13.92 -17.15 -12.68
N VAL A 57 14.78 -17.99 -12.10
CA VAL A 57 15.74 -17.61 -11.06
C VAL A 57 16.68 -16.49 -11.55
N ALA A 58 16.95 -16.44 -12.86
CA ALA A 58 17.71 -15.35 -13.49
C ALA A 58 17.04 -13.97 -13.35
N ALA A 59 15.73 -13.89 -13.06
CA ALA A 59 15.01 -12.64 -12.84
C ALA A 59 15.17 -12.09 -11.41
N LEU A 60 15.67 -12.88 -10.45
CA LEU A 60 15.81 -12.48 -9.04
C LEU A 60 16.59 -11.17 -8.81
N PRO A 61 17.70 -10.88 -9.52
CA PRO A 61 18.40 -9.60 -9.37
C PRO A 61 17.51 -8.38 -9.66
N TRP A 62 16.59 -8.50 -10.62
CA TRP A 62 15.66 -7.41 -10.94
C TRP A 62 14.61 -7.19 -9.83
N PHE A 63 14.23 -8.24 -9.11
CA PHE A 63 13.37 -8.10 -7.94
C PHE A 63 14.10 -7.45 -6.75
N ILE A 64 15.43 -7.62 -6.64
CA ILE A 64 16.25 -6.83 -5.69
C ILE A 64 16.24 -5.36 -6.08
N VAL A 65 16.43 -5.02 -7.36
CA VAL A 65 16.34 -3.63 -7.86
C VAL A 65 14.98 -3.03 -7.54
N LEU A 66 13.89 -3.77 -7.80
CA LEU A 66 12.54 -3.36 -7.42
C LEU A 66 12.44 -3.10 -5.92
N GLY A 67 12.93 -4.02 -5.09
CA GLY A 67 12.94 -3.84 -3.64
C GLY A 67 13.70 -2.58 -3.21
N ILE A 68 14.85 -2.31 -3.81
CA ILE A 68 15.62 -1.08 -3.53
C ILE A 68 14.83 0.16 -3.91
N CYS A 69 14.24 0.21 -5.12
CA CYS A 69 13.41 1.33 -5.56
C CYS A 69 12.20 1.54 -4.65
N ALA A 70 11.49 0.47 -4.30
CA ALA A 70 10.34 0.51 -3.39
C ALA A 70 10.75 0.97 -1.98
N GLY A 71 11.90 0.51 -1.47
CA GLY A 71 12.48 0.94 -0.20
C GLY A 71 12.76 2.44 -0.17
N LEU A 72 13.50 2.94 -1.17
CA LEU A 72 13.83 4.37 -1.28
C LEU A 72 12.59 5.24 -1.37
N LEU A 73 11.64 4.89 -2.25
CA LEU A 73 10.39 5.63 -2.43
C LEU A 73 9.45 5.49 -1.22
N GLY A 74 9.54 4.39 -0.48
CA GLY A 74 8.81 4.19 0.78
C GLY A 74 9.27 5.13 1.88
N VAL A 75 10.59 5.38 1.99
CA VAL A 75 11.13 6.39 2.90
C VAL A 75 10.65 7.79 2.52
N VAL A 76 10.64 8.11 1.23
CA VAL A 76 10.09 9.39 0.73
C VAL A 76 8.61 9.54 1.11
N PHE A 77 7.82 8.47 0.98
CA PHE A 77 6.42 8.46 1.38
C PHE A 77 6.24 8.69 2.88
N ASN A 78 6.93 7.95 3.75
CA ASN A 78 6.76 8.11 5.21
C ASN A 78 7.11 9.55 5.63
N ARG A 79 8.27 10.06 5.18
CA ARG A 79 8.70 11.42 5.51
C ARG A 79 7.76 12.48 4.94
N GLY A 80 7.30 12.30 3.71
CA GLY A 80 6.32 13.18 3.09
C GLY A 80 5.02 13.21 3.87
N LEU A 81 4.54 12.05 4.34
CA LEU A 81 3.27 11.93 5.03
C LEU A 81 3.32 12.63 6.39
N ILE A 82 4.39 12.39 7.16
CA ILE A 82 4.61 13.09 8.43
C ILE A 82 4.75 14.60 8.22
N ALA A 83 5.52 15.03 7.22
CA ALA A 83 5.64 16.45 6.88
C ALA A 83 4.29 17.07 6.46
N THR A 84 3.43 16.30 5.79
CA THR A 84 2.08 16.75 5.42
C THR A 84 1.19 16.89 6.67
N LEU A 85 1.28 15.96 7.62
CA LEU A 85 0.56 16.06 8.90
C LEU A 85 1.04 17.26 9.72
N ASP A 86 2.35 17.50 9.79
CA ASP A 86 2.93 18.68 10.44
C ASP A 86 2.47 19.98 9.78
N PHE A 87 2.43 20.00 8.45
CA PHE A 87 1.93 21.15 7.70
C PHE A 87 0.43 21.38 7.97
N SER A 88 -0.38 20.33 7.92
CA SER A 88 -1.81 20.39 8.24
C SER A 88 -2.09 20.87 9.66
N ALA A 89 -1.24 20.52 10.64
CA ALA A 89 -1.35 21.01 12.01
C ALA A 89 -1.24 22.55 12.11
N HIS A 90 -0.52 23.22 11.20
CA HIS A 90 -0.50 24.69 11.14
C HIS A 90 -1.85 25.29 10.76
N PHE A 91 -2.69 24.52 10.05
CA PHE A 91 -4.05 24.90 9.68
C PHE A 91 -5.09 24.46 10.72
N SER A 92 -4.69 24.10 11.95
CA SER A 92 -5.58 23.72 13.07
C SER A 92 -6.65 24.73 13.45
N ARG A 93 -6.49 25.98 13.00
CA ARG A 93 -7.50 27.02 13.20
C ARG A 93 -8.68 26.93 12.24
N TRP A 94 -8.56 26.17 11.16
CA TRP A 94 -9.63 25.98 10.18
C TRP A 94 -10.59 24.90 10.67
N PRO A 95 -11.91 25.08 10.54
CA PRO A 95 -12.86 24.06 10.95
C PRO A 95 -12.65 22.81 10.10
N PHE A 96 -12.54 21.65 10.75
CA PHE A 96 -12.35 20.35 10.09
C PHE A 96 -13.28 20.15 8.88
N GLY A 97 -14.56 20.51 9.01
CA GLY A 97 -15.54 20.39 7.92
C GLY A 97 -15.17 21.17 6.66
N LEU A 98 -14.51 22.32 6.78
CA LEU A 98 -14.07 23.10 5.62
C LEU A 98 -12.87 22.45 4.93
N LEU A 99 -11.90 21.95 5.70
CA LEU A 99 -10.75 21.20 5.17
C LEU A 99 -11.21 19.92 4.45
N ALA A 100 -12.11 19.16 5.07
CA ALA A 100 -12.70 17.96 4.49
C ALA A 100 -13.51 18.27 3.22
N ALA A 101 -14.33 19.33 3.24
CA ALA A 101 -15.10 19.75 2.08
C ALA A 101 -14.21 20.21 0.92
N LEU A 102 -13.14 20.96 1.20
CA LEU A 102 -12.18 21.41 0.19
C LEU A 102 -11.40 20.22 -0.39
N GLY A 103 -10.92 19.31 0.47
CA GLY A 103 -10.26 18.08 0.04
C GLY A 103 -11.18 17.22 -0.84
N GLY A 104 -12.42 17.00 -0.40
CA GLY A 104 -13.44 16.28 -1.15
C GLY A 104 -13.79 16.95 -2.48
N PHE A 105 -13.89 18.27 -2.51
CA PHE A 105 -14.11 19.03 -3.75
C PHE A 105 -12.94 18.89 -4.73
N LEU A 106 -11.70 19.00 -4.27
CA LEU A 106 -10.51 18.84 -5.12
C LEU A 106 -10.39 17.42 -5.68
N VAL A 107 -10.61 16.40 -4.84
CA VAL A 107 -10.62 15.00 -5.26
C VAL A 107 -11.79 14.74 -6.23
N GLY A 108 -12.97 15.27 -5.95
CA GLY A 108 -14.16 15.13 -6.81
C GLY A 108 -14.01 15.84 -8.15
N ALA A 109 -13.40 17.02 -8.18
CA ALA A 109 -13.10 17.74 -9.41
C ALA A 109 -12.11 16.96 -10.28
N LEU A 110 -11.07 16.36 -9.67
CA LEU A 110 -10.16 15.48 -10.40
C LEU A 110 -10.88 14.20 -10.88
N ALA A 111 -11.75 13.62 -10.06
CA ALA A 111 -12.54 12.44 -10.41
C ALA A 111 -13.45 12.67 -11.64
N PHE A 112 -13.95 13.89 -11.83
CA PHE A 112 -14.77 14.24 -12.98
C PHE A 112 -14.03 14.08 -14.32
N TRP A 113 -12.74 14.45 -14.37
CA TRP A 113 -11.92 14.34 -15.58
C TRP A 113 -11.15 13.02 -15.68
N HIS A 114 -10.68 12.51 -14.53
CA HIS A 114 -9.82 11.34 -14.41
C HIS A 114 -10.33 10.41 -13.30
N PRO A 115 -11.46 9.70 -13.51
CA PRO A 115 -12.07 8.85 -12.49
C PRO A 115 -11.16 7.71 -12.04
N ASP A 116 -10.28 7.23 -12.92
CA ASP A 116 -9.35 6.12 -12.61
C ASP A 116 -8.16 6.53 -11.72
N TRP A 117 -7.92 7.82 -11.51
CA TRP A 117 -6.74 8.31 -10.76
C TRP A 117 -7.04 8.49 -9.26
N VAL A 118 -8.32 8.56 -8.90
CA VAL A 118 -8.81 8.87 -7.55
C VAL A 118 -9.25 7.60 -6.79
N GLY A 119 -9.78 7.79 -5.59
CA GLY A 119 -10.28 6.69 -4.75
C GLY A 119 -9.15 5.80 -4.20
N SER A 120 -9.49 4.54 -3.95
CA SER A 120 -8.54 3.55 -3.39
C SER A 120 -7.36 3.24 -4.31
N GLY A 121 -7.48 3.54 -5.60
CA GLY A 121 -6.48 3.21 -6.63
C GLY A 121 -6.61 1.79 -7.16
N HIS A 122 -7.71 1.09 -6.89
CA HIS A 122 -7.92 -0.30 -7.32
C HIS A 122 -7.89 -0.46 -8.85
N SER A 123 -8.66 0.35 -9.60
CA SER A 123 -8.69 0.30 -11.07
C SER A 123 -7.34 0.66 -11.69
N LEU A 124 -6.60 1.58 -11.08
CA LEU A 124 -5.26 1.94 -11.51
C LEU A 124 -4.26 0.81 -11.25
N ALA A 125 -4.35 0.14 -10.11
CA ALA A 125 -3.56 -1.05 -9.79
C ALA A 125 -3.86 -2.19 -10.79
N GLU A 126 -5.13 -2.45 -11.12
CA GLU A 126 -5.50 -3.42 -12.17
C GLU A 126 -4.94 -3.03 -13.56
N SER A 127 -4.96 -1.74 -13.89
CA SER A 127 -4.37 -1.24 -15.13
C SER A 127 -2.85 -1.46 -15.16
N ALA A 128 -2.18 -1.31 -14.02
CA ALA A 128 -0.77 -1.62 -13.88
C ALA A 128 -0.48 -3.13 -14.00
N LEU A 129 -1.27 -3.97 -13.32
CA LEU A 129 -1.17 -5.44 -13.33
C LEU A 129 -1.50 -6.05 -14.70
N SER A 130 -2.31 -5.37 -15.51
CA SER A 130 -2.58 -5.78 -16.89
C SER A 130 -1.53 -5.27 -17.89
N GLY A 131 -0.56 -4.47 -17.45
CA GLY A 131 0.50 -3.90 -18.29
C GLY A 131 -0.03 -2.89 -19.32
N LYS A 132 -1.19 -2.29 -19.09
CA LYS A 132 -1.83 -1.35 -20.02
C LYS A 132 -1.30 0.08 -19.93
N LEU A 133 -0.51 0.39 -18.89
CA LEU A 133 0.03 1.73 -18.66
C LEU A 133 1.37 1.91 -19.37
N LEU A 134 1.56 3.07 -19.97
CA LEU A 134 2.81 3.46 -20.62
C LEU A 134 3.83 3.90 -19.58
N LEU A 135 5.11 3.54 -19.79
CA LEU A 135 6.21 3.92 -18.92
C LEU A 135 6.29 5.45 -18.70
N SER A 136 6.00 6.24 -19.74
CA SER A 136 6.00 7.70 -19.68
C SER A 136 4.92 8.29 -18.77
N ALA A 137 3.80 7.58 -18.55
CA ALA A 137 2.72 8.03 -17.69
C ALA A 137 2.96 7.72 -16.20
N LEU A 138 3.79 6.72 -15.89
CA LEU A 138 3.98 6.22 -14.52
C LEU A 138 4.54 7.27 -13.55
N PRO A 139 5.52 8.14 -13.92
CA PRO A 139 5.99 9.18 -13.01
C PRO A 139 4.89 10.17 -12.62
N LEU A 140 4.04 10.56 -13.57
CA LEU A 140 2.91 11.46 -13.30
C LEU A 140 1.88 10.78 -12.39
N LEU A 141 1.48 9.54 -12.71
CA LEU A 141 0.51 8.78 -11.91
C LEU A 141 1.02 8.53 -10.49
N PHE A 142 2.30 8.21 -10.34
CA PHE A 142 2.97 8.10 -9.04
C PHE A 142 2.86 9.40 -8.26
N LEU A 143 3.22 10.54 -8.87
CA LEU A 143 3.15 11.86 -8.22
C LEU A 143 1.72 12.21 -7.80
N VAL A 144 0.75 12.02 -8.70
CA VAL A 144 -0.67 12.28 -8.43
C VAL A 144 -1.15 11.42 -7.25
N ARG A 145 -0.88 10.11 -7.27
CA ARG A 145 -1.28 9.21 -6.18
C ARG A 145 -0.60 9.57 -4.86
N LEU A 146 0.68 9.94 -4.90
CA LEU A 146 1.41 10.38 -3.72
C LEU A 146 0.74 11.62 -3.12
N VAL A 147 0.54 12.68 -3.91
CA VAL A 147 -0.08 13.95 -3.47
C VAL A 147 -1.50 13.73 -2.97
N LEU A 148 -2.33 12.98 -3.68
CA LEU A 148 -3.70 12.70 -3.27
C LEU A 148 -3.75 11.92 -1.96
N THR A 149 -2.89 10.91 -1.80
CA THR A 149 -2.84 10.10 -0.57
C THR A 149 -2.40 10.94 0.62
N HIS A 150 -1.33 11.72 0.46
CA HIS A 150 -0.82 12.60 1.51
C HIS A 150 -1.82 13.68 1.87
N GLY A 151 -2.36 14.39 0.88
CA GLY A 151 -3.33 15.46 1.08
C GLY A 151 -4.61 14.93 1.75
N SER A 152 -5.14 13.80 1.28
CA SER A 152 -6.35 13.20 1.87
C SER A 152 -6.12 12.78 3.31
N TYR A 153 -5.00 12.11 3.61
CA TYR A 153 -4.66 11.71 4.97
C TYR A 153 -4.40 12.92 5.88
N GLY A 154 -3.76 13.96 5.35
CA GLY A 154 -3.50 15.23 6.03
C GLY A 154 -4.75 16.03 6.38
N THR A 155 -5.93 15.70 5.82
CA THR A 155 -7.19 16.36 6.23
C THR A 155 -7.75 15.84 7.56
N GLY A 156 -7.26 14.70 8.06
CA GLY A 156 -7.80 14.03 9.25
C GLY A 156 -9.11 13.26 8.98
N VAL A 157 -9.57 13.17 7.73
CA VAL A 157 -10.73 12.35 7.37
C VAL A 157 -10.41 10.88 7.64
N PRO A 158 -11.28 10.11 8.32
CA PRO A 158 -11.04 8.70 8.61
C PRO A 158 -10.89 7.91 7.31
N GLY A 159 -9.72 7.34 7.10
CA GLY A 159 -9.38 6.60 5.90
C GLY A 159 -8.14 5.72 6.08
N GLY A 160 -8.12 4.58 5.41
CA GLY A 160 -6.98 3.68 5.41
C GLY A 160 -5.94 4.06 4.36
N ILE A 161 -4.66 3.94 4.70
CA ILE A 161 -3.54 4.12 3.75
C ILE A 161 -3.23 2.87 2.94
N PHE A 162 -3.72 1.71 3.37
CA PHE A 162 -3.33 0.39 2.87
C PHE A 162 -3.52 0.22 1.35
N ALA A 163 -4.73 0.45 0.83
CA ALA A 163 -5.00 0.32 -0.59
C ALA A 163 -4.21 1.32 -1.47
N PRO A 164 -4.11 2.61 -1.10
CA PRO A 164 -3.20 3.55 -1.77
C PRO A 164 -1.75 3.07 -1.87
N LEU A 165 -1.20 2.46 -0.79
CA LEU A 165 0.17 1.92 -0.82
C LEU A 165 0.31 0.83 -1.88
N LEU A 166 -0.63 -0.11 -1.93
CA LEU A 166 -0.60 -1.18 -2.94
C LEU A 166 -0.65 -0.62 -4.36
N CYS A 167 -1.51 0.38 -4.61
CA CYS A 167 -1.59 1.04 -5.91
C CYS A 167 -0.26 1.71 -6.30
N ILE A 168 0.35 2.47 -5.39
CA ILE A 168 1.65 3.13 -5.65
C ILE A 168 2.74 2.07 -5.87
N GLY A 169 2.76 1.01 -5.08
CA GLY A 169 3.66 -0.13 -5.25
C GLY A 169 3.51 -0.80 -6.61
N ALA A 170 2.28 -0.97 -7.11
CA ALA A 170 2.03 -1.50 -8.46
C ALA A 170 2.62 -0.60 -9.55
N LEU A 171 2.54 0.72 -9.41
CA LEU A 171 3.12 1.67 -10.36
C LEU A 171 4.66 1.62 -10.36
N ILE A 172 5.28 1.55 -9.18
CA ILE A 172 6.74 1.38 -9.04
C ILE A 172 7.17 0.06 -9.66
N GLY A 173 6.47 -1.01 -9.32
CA GLY A 173 6.67 -2.35 -9.86
C GLY A 173 6.62 -2.36 -11.39
N LEU A 174 5.55 -1.83 -11.97
CA LEU A 174 5.41 -1.76 -13.41
C LEU A 174 6.52 -0.93 -14.06
N ALA A 175 6.93 0.19 -13.45
CA ALA A 175 8.01 1.03 -14.00
C ALA A 175 9.34 0.26 -14.07
N VAL A 176 9.73 -0.39 -12.97
CA VAL A 176 10.94 -1.22 -12.93
C VAL A 176 10.82 -2.40 -13.90
N GLY A 177 9.66 -3.04 -13.95
CA GLY A 177 9.38 -4.14 -14.86
C GLY A 177 9.48 -3.76 -16.33
N LEU A 178 8.95 -2.60 -16.73
CA LEU A 178 9.05 -2.11 -18.11
C LEU A 178 10.49 -1.76 -18.51
N VAL A 179 11.25 -1.15 -17.60
CA VAL A 179 12.68 -0.88 -17.82
C VAL A 179 13.47 -2.20 -17.91
N GLY A 180 13.19 -3.15 -17.02
CA GLY A 180 13.79 -4.48 -17.03
C GLY A 180 13.46 -5.24 -18.32
N HIS A 181 12.20 -5.23 -18.75
CA HIS A 181 11.74 -5.88 -19.98
C HIS A 181 12.42 -5.31 -21.24
N ALA A 182 12.66 -4.00 -21.28
CA ALA A 182 13.38 -3.37 -22.39
C ALA A 182 14.84 -3.87 -22.51
N LEU A 183 15.46 -4.31 -21.40
CA LEU A 183 16.82 -4.87 -21.39
C LEU A 183 16.84 -6.40 -21.48
N PHE A 184 15.83 -7.05 -20.90
CA PHE A 184 15.67 -8.51 -20.82
C PHE A 184 14.21 -8.87 -21.13
N PRO A 185 13.87 -9.13 -22.40
CA PRO A 185 12.48 -9.36 -22.84
C PRO A 185 11.76 -10.54 -22.16
N ALA A 186 12.50 -11.44 -21.50
CA ALA A 186 11.94 -12.55 -20.73
C ALA A 186 11.26 -12.10 -19.41
N LEU A 187 11.55 -10.88 -18.92
CA LEU A 187 10.92 -10.33 -17.73
C LEU A 187 9.50 -9.86 -18.05
N ASP A 188 8.50 -10.37 -17.35
CA ASP A 188 7.12 -9.89 -17.50
C ASP A 188 6.86 -8.70 -16.56
N PRO A 189 6.64 -7.46 -17.08
CA PRO A 189 6.38 -6.29 -16.25
C PRO A 189 5.19 -6.42 -15.31
N ARG A 190 4.21 -7.29 -15.62
CA ARG A 190 3.01 -7.52 -14.81
C ARG A 190 3.34 -8.20 -13.49
N VAL A 191 4.31 -9.13 -13.51
CA VAL A 191 4.84 -9.77 -12.30
C VAL A 191 5.49 -8.73 -11.40
N PHE A 192 6.28 -7.83 -11.98
CA PHE A 192 6.92 -6.76 -11.22
C PHE A 192 5.90 -5.80 -10.60
N ALA A 193 4.80 -5.49 -11.29
CA ALA A 193 3.70 -4.71 -10.73
C ALA A 193 3.15 -5.38 -9.46
N ALA A 194 2.80 -6.67 -9.51
CA ALA A 194 2.30 -7.41 -8.33
C ALA A 194 3.32 -7.44 -7.19
N VAL A 195 4.58 -7.78 -7.49
CA VAL A 195 5.65 -7.84 -6.49
C VAL A 195 5.93 -6.46 -5.87
N GLY A 196 5.82 -5.39 -6.66
CA GLY A 196 6.00 -4.01 -6.21
C GLY A 196 4.98 -3.58 -5.16
N MET A 197 3.75 -4.13 -5.22
CA MET A 197 2.71 -3.87 -4.21
C MET A 197 3.16 -4.32 -2.82
N ALA A 198 3.65 -5.56 -2.69
CA ALA A 198 4.15 -6.10 -1.43
C ALA A 198 5.44 -5.41 -0.98
N ALA A 199 6.37 -5.16 -1.91
CA ALA A 199 7.65 -4.53 -1.58
C ALA A 199 7.48 -3.10 -1.03
N TYR A 200 6.61 -2.30 -1.65
CA TYR A 200 6.35 -0.93 -1.21
C TYR A 200 5.57 -0.90 0.11
N PHE A 201 4.58 -1.78 0.28
CA PHE A 201 3.91 -1.98 1.56
C PHE A 201 4.92 -2.31 2.67
N THR A 202 5.83 -3.25 2.41
CA THR A 202 6.86 -3.67 3.36
C THR A 202 7.79 -2.52 3.76
N ALA A 203 8.21 -1.69 2.80
CA ALA A 203 9.08 -0.54 3.06
C ALA A 203 8.47 0.47 4.05
N ILE A 204 7.14 0.61 4.02
CA ILE A 204 6.40 1.63 4.76
C ILE A 204 5.88 1.10 6.10
N VAL A 205 5.26 -0.08 6.08
CA VAL A 205 4.57 -0.67 7.23
C VAL A 205 5.49 -1.57 8.05
N ARG A 206 6.58 -2.09 7.49
CA ARG A 206 7.51 -3.02 8.15
C ARG A 206 6.93 -4.40 8.51
N ALA A 207 5.89 -4.80 7.78
CA ALA A 207 5.27 -6.12 7.88
C ALA A 207 5.48 -6.94 6.58
N PRO A 208 6.69 -7.48 6.32
CA PRO A 208 6.99 -8.22 5.10
C PRO A 208 6.10 -9.44 4.87
N LEU A 209 5.85 -10.26 5.89
CA LEU A 209 5.09 -11.50 5.72
C LEU A 209 3.63 -11.21 5.37
N THR A 210 3.06 -10.20 6.01
CA THR A 210 1.73 -9.68 5.71
C THR A 210 1.62 -9.25 4.26
N GLY A 211 2.55 -8.40 3.79
CA GLY A 211 2.53 -7.89 2.42
C GLY A 211 2.63 -9.00 1.37
N ILE A 212 3.50 -9.98 1.60
CA ILE A 212 3.71 -11.12 0.69
C ILE A 212 2.46 -11.97 0.60
N VAL A 213 1.90 -12.38 1.74
CA VAL A 213 0.71 -13.26 1.77
C VAL A 213 -0.53 -12.53 1.28
N LEU A 214 -0.65 -11.24 1.57
CA LEU A 214 -1.70 -10.39 1.01
C LEU A 214 -1.71 -10.43 -0.52
N ILE A 215 -0.57 -10.18 -1.16
CA ILE A 215 -0.51 -10.17 -2.62
C ILE A 215 -0.72 -11.57 -3.19
N ALA A 216 -0.19 -12.61 -2.54
CA ALA A 216 -0.46 -13.99 -2.94
C ALA A 216 -1.98 -14.32 -2.88
N GLU A 217 -2.68 -13.93 -1.82
CA GLU A 217 -4.13 -14.16 -1.69
C GLU A 217 -4.95 -13.28 -2.64
N MET A 218 -4.58 -12.00 -2.81
CA MET A 218 -5.33 -11.07 -3.65
C MET A 218 -5.18 -11.34 -5.15
N THR A 219 -4.06 -11.94 -5.57
CA THR A 219 -3.79 -12.34 -6.97
C THR A 219 -4.16 -13.79 -7.24
N GLY A 220 -4.18 -14.64 -6.20
CA GLY A 220 -4.44 -16.08 -6.31
C GLY A 220 -3.25 -16.90 -6.83
N ASP A 221 -2.07 -16.31 -6.99
CA ASP A 221 -0.89 -16.97 -7.56
C ASP A 221 0.27 -17.06 -6.55
N TYR A 222 0.46 -18.27 -6.02
CA TYR A 222 1.53 -18.59 -5.08
C TYR A 222 2.88 -18.87 -5.75
N SER A 223 2.95 -18.95 -7.08
CA SER A 223 4.22 -19.07 -7.79
C SER A 223 5.10 -17.83 -7.64
N LEU A 224 4.49 -16.69 -7.26
CA LEU A 224 5.18 -15.43 -6.99
C LEU A 224 5.80 -15.32 -5.60
N LEU A 225 5.67 -16.34 -4.73
CA LEU A 225 6.19 -16.24 -3.37
C LEU A 225 7.69 -15.91 -3.32
N LEU A 226 8.50 -16.57 -4.16
CA LEU A 226 9.94 -16.33 -4.20
C LEU A 226 10.30 -14.87 -4.56
N PRO A 227 9.84 -14.29 -5.69
CA PRO A 227 10.12 -12.89 -6.01
C PRO A 227 9.50 -11.91 -5.00
N LEU A 228 8.33 -12.23 -4.42
CA LEU A 228 7.72 -11.45 -3.34
C LEU A 228 8.63 -11.38 -2.11
N PHE A 229 9.22 -12.50 -1.67
CA PHE A 229 10.19 -12.53 -0.58
C PHE A 229 11.42 -11.67 -0.90
N VAL A 230 12.02 -11.87 -2.07
CA VAL A 230 13.25 -11.16 -2.47
C VAL A 230 13.05 -9.64 -2.49
N ALA A 231 12.01 -9.16 -3.17
CA ALA A 231 11.77 -7.73 -3.27
C ALA A 231 11.36 -7.12 -1.93
N SER A 232 10.51 -7.80 -1.15
CA SER A 232 10.02 -7.29 0.14
C SER A 232 11.15 -7.18 1.17
N PHE A 233 12.01 -8.19 1.30
CA PHE A 233 13.15 -8.11 2.21
C PHE A 233 14.24 -7.14 1.75
N ALA A 234 14.45 -6.97 0.43
CA ALA A 234 15.31 -5.91 -0.08
C ALA A 234 14.75 -4.51 0.27
N ALA A 235 13.45 -4.30 0.10
CA ALA A 235 12.77 -3.05 0.47
C ALA A 235 12.84 -2.78 1.98
N TYR A 236 12.64 -3.82 2.80
CA TYR A 236 12.82 -3.77 4.24
C TYR A 236 14.24 -3.32 4.61
N GLY A 237 15.25 -3.98 4.04
CA GLY A 237 16.67 -3.68 4.29
C GLY A 237 17.06 -2.25 3.93
N VAL A 238 16.56 -1.72 2.80
CA VAL A 238 16.82 -0.33 2.40
C VAL A 238 16.22 0.67 3.39
N ALA A 239 14.95 0.49 3.76
CA ALA A 239 14.33 1.41 4.69
C ALA A 239 14.97 1.31 6.09
N GLU A 240 15.47 0.14 6.50
CA GLU A 240 16.23 -0.05 7.75
C GLU A 240 17.58 0.66 7.70
N LEU A 241 18.32 0.52 6.59
CA LEU A 241 19.59 1.21 6.36
C LEU A 241 19.43 2.74 6.43
N LEU A 242 18.30 3.26 5.94
CA LEU A 242 17.95 4.68 6.00
C LEU A 242 17.32 5.10 7.34
N ARG A 243 17.22 4.19 8.31
CA ARG A 243 16.66 4.42 9.65
C ARG A 243 15.28 5.05 9.64
N ASN A 244 14.43 4.61 8.71
CA ASN A 244 13.06 5.09 8.60
C ASN A 244 12.14 4.25 9.50
N PRO A 245 11.51 4.82 10.53
CA PRO A 245 10.65 4.05 11.43
C PRO A 245 9.39 3.50 10.72
N PRO A 246 8.79 2.42 11.24
CA PRO A 246 7.50 1.94 10.78
C PRO A 246 6.44 3.04 10.84
N LEU A 247 5.62 3.15 9.79
CA LEU A 247 4.67 4.25 9.69
C LEU A 247 3.61 4.22 10.79
N TYR A 248 3.03 3.05 11.10
CA TYR A 248 1.98 2.96 12.12
C TYR A 248 2.48 3.25 13.53
N GLU A 249 3.72 2.86 13.86
CA GLU A 249 4.36 3.28 15.11
C GLU A 249 4.51 4.80 15.18
N THR A 250 5.03 5.41 14.10
CA THR A 250 5.22 6.86 14.03
C THR A 250 3.89 7.61 14.20
N LEU A 251 2.82 7.11 13.58
CA LEU A 251 1.48 7.66 13.72
C LEU A 251 0.92 7.48 15.13
N LEU A 252 1.13 6.32 15.75
CA LEU A 252 0.71 6.04 17.13
C LEU A 252 1.43 6.98 18.11
N GLU A 253 2.75 7.10 18.02
CA GLU A 253 3.54 8.00 18.86
C GLU A 253 3.03 9.43 18.76
N ARG A 254 2.70 9.89 17.55
CA ARG A 254 2.11 11.21 17.32
C ARG A 254 0.76 11.37 18.02
N SER A 255 -0.16 10.40 17.89
CA SER A 255 -1.47 10.46 18.55
C SER A 255 -1.40 10.44 20.08
N LEU A 256 -0.33 9.90 20.66
CA LEU A 256 -0.13 9.89 22.12
C LEU A 256 0.30 11.25 22.68
N VAL A 257 0.86 12.15 21.86
CA VAL A 257 1.28 13.48 22.29
C VAL A 257 0.04 14.36 22.56
N PRO A 258 -0.14 14.91 23.78
CA PRO A 258 -1.38 15.58 24.19
C PRO A 258 -1.79 16.83 23.39
N GLY A 259 -0.92 17.39 22.54
CA GLY A 259 -1.16 18.62 21.77
C GLY A 259 -1.90 18.43 20.43
N ASP A 260 -1.99 17.22 19.88
CA ASP A 260 -2.65 16.94 18.58
C ASP A 260 -4.14 16.55 18.74
N ARG A 261 -4.64 16.47 19.99
CA ARG A 261 -6.01 16.00 20.31
C ARG A 261 -7.12 16.93 19.84
N ASP A 262 -6.83 18.19 19.53
CA ASP A 262 -7.85 19.15 19.12
C ASP A 262 -8.39 18.90 17.71
N PHE A 263 -7.59 18.30 16.81
CA PHE A 263 -8.05 17.91 15.48
C PHE A 263 -8.87 16.60 15.50
N ASP A 264 -8.33 15.55 16.13
CA ASP A 264 -9.00 14.25 16.21
C ASP A 264 -10.31 14.31 17.03
N SER A 265 -10.35 15.12 18.09
CA SER A 265 -11.57 15.31 18.88
C SER A 265 -12.65 16.12 18.15
N GLN A 266 -12.28 16.99 17.20
CA GLN A 266 -13.23 17.67 16.32
C GLN A 266 -13.75 16.73 15.23
N ALA A 267 -12.88 15.91 14.64
CA ALA A 267 -13.29 14.89 13.68
C ALA A 267 -14.27 13.88 14.31
N ALA A 268 -13.97 13.40 15.53
CA ALA A 268 -14.84 12.48 16.28
C ALA A 268 -16.17 13.09 16.75
N LYS A 269 -16.26 14.43 16.88
CA LYS A 269 -17.50 15.14 17.21
C LYS A 269 -18.35 15.47 15.99
N ALA A 270 -17.79 15.37 14.78
CA ALA A 270 -18.46 15.70 13.52
C ALA A 270 -19.05 14.47 12.80
N SER A 271 -18.75 13.25 13.28
CA SER A 271 -19.34 11.97 12.86
C SER A 271 -20.49 11.55 13.78
#